data_AF-S5Z9M9-F1
#
_entry.id   AF-S5Z9M9-F1
#
_cell.length_a   1.000
_cell.length_b   1.000
_cell.length_c   1.000
_cell.angle_alpha   90.00
_cell.angle_beta   90.00
_cell.angle_gamma   90.00
#
_symmetry.space_group_name_H-M   'P 1'
#
loop_
_entity.id
_entity.type
_entity.pdbx_description
1 polymer ?
#
loop_
_entity_poly.entity_id
_entity_poly.type
_entity_poly.pdbx_seq_one_letter_code
_entity_poly.pdbx_strand_id
1 'polypeptide(L)'
;MSMHSALYLRGLIDQVSSTVEAVTTKRPAWLRELGIRYRKISGKLFFGYERLARANSYVFVATPEKAVLDTVYFGGSPDPSVLNQLDKEKILKISEAFLGLRSYRTKRVARWIKCYVEKK
;
A
#
# COMPACT_ATOMS: atom_id res chain seq x y z
N MET A 1 8.90 0.84 -1.76
CA MET A 1 8.22 -0.22 -1.01
C MET A 1 6.76 0.15 -0.79
N SER A 2 5.86 -0.83 -0.82
CA SER A 2 4.43 -0.67 -0.49
C SER A 2 3.92 -1.82 0.39
N MET A 3 2.63 -1.85 0.71
CA MET A 3 1.92 -2.90 1.48
C MET A 3 2.66 -3.22 2.80
N HIS A 4 2.79 -4.50 3.17
CA HIS A 4 3.43 -4.93 4.42
C HIS A 4 4.85 -4.40 4.58
N SER A 5 5.64 -4.37 3.50
CA SER A 5 7.01 -3.85 3.55
C SER A 5 7.06 -2.36 3.90
N ALA A 6 6.07 -1.57 3.46
CA ALA A 6 6.00 -0.16 3.84
C ALA A 6 5.57 0.04 5.30
N LEU A 7 4.63 -0.76 5.78
CA LEU A 7 4.18 -0.72 7.18
C LEU A 7 5.31 -1.13 8.14
N TYR A 8 6.05 -2.18 7.80
CA TYR A 8 7.23 -2.62 8.56
C TYR A 8 8.32 -1.54 8.59
N LEU A 9 8.67 -0.96 7.43
CA LEU A 9 9.70 0.09 7.36
C LEU A 9 9.33 1.37 8.13
N ARG A 10 8.04 1.57 8.42
CA ARG A 10 7.52 2.69 9.23
C ARG A 10 7.30 2.31 10.70
N GLY A 11 7.59 1.06 11.10
CA GLY A 11 7.42 0.59 12.47
C GLY A 11 5.96 0.38 12.90
N LEU A 12 5.04 0.22 11.95
CA LEU A 12 3.61 0.01 12.25
C LEU A 12 3.26 -1.47 12.46
N ILE A 13 4.11 -2.37 11.99
CA ILE A 13 4.02 -3.82 12.22
C ILE A 13 5.42 -4.37 12.49
N ASP A 14 5.50 -5.40 13.32
CA ASP A 14 6.77 -6.08 13.63
C ASP A 14 7.04 -7.28 12.72
N GLN A 15 6.00 -7.77 12.03
CA GLN A 15 6.09 -8.94 11.17
C GLN A 15 6.90 -8.62 9.90
N VAL A 16 8.09 -9.21 9.81
CA VAL A 16 8.94 -9.14 8.62
C VAL A 16 8.40 -10.09 7.57
N SER A 17 7.95 -9.57 6.43
CA SER A 17 7.63 -10.41 5.28
C SER A 17 8.89 -10.99 4.67
N SER A 18 8.87 -12.28 4.32
CA SER A 18 9.94 -12.94 3.55
C SER A 18 10.08 -12.38 2.13
N THR A 19 9.10 -11.59 1.65
CA THR A 19 9.12 -10.94 0.36
C THR A 19 8.97 -9.43 0.51
N VAL A 20 9.90 -8.69 -0.08
CA VAL A 20 9.82 -7.24 -0.21
C VAL A 20 8.83 -6.89 -1.31
N GLU A 21 7.75 -6.21 -0.94
CA GLU A 21 6.73 -5.79 -1.88
C GLU A 21 6.96 -4.36 -2.37
N ALA A 22 7.09 -4.23 -3.69
CA ALA A 22 7.24 -2.96 -4.39
C ALA A 22 6.16 -2.81 -5.45
N VAL A 23 5.79 -1.56 -5.72
CA VAL A 23 4.81 -1.22 -6.75
C VAL A 23 5.54 -0.47 -7.86
N THR A 24 5.17 -0.76 -9.10
CA THR A 24 5.75 -0.14 -10.30
C THR A 24 4.65 0.19 -11.30
N THR A 25 4.90 1.18 -12.16
CA THR A 25 4.06 1.46 -13.33
C THR A 25 4.46 0.62 -14.55
N LYS A 26 5.64 0.01 -14.50
CA LYS A 26 6.20 -0.83 -15.56
C LYS A 26 5.69 -2.27 -15.47
N ARG A 27 6.30 -3.18 -16.26
CA ARG A 27 5.97 -4.61 -16.21
C ARG A 27 6.23 -5.16 -14.80
N PRO A 28 5.33 -6.00 -14.26
CA PRO A 28 5.58 -6.65 -12.98
C PRO A 28 6.77 -7.61 -13.13
N ALA A 29 7.52 -7.81 -12.05
CA ALA A 29 8.70 -8.66 -12.02
C ALA A 29 8.84 -9.30 -10.64
N TRP A 30 9.40 -10.50 -10.59
CA TRP A 30 9.76 -11.14 -9.33
C TRP A 30 11.23 -11.52 -9.35
N LEU A 31 12.02 -10.78 -8.57
CA LEU A 31 13.44 -11.03 -8.39
C LEU A 31 13.59 -11.98 -7.20
N ARG A 32 13.49 -13.29 -7.47
CA ARG A 32 13.49 -14.34 -6.44
C ARG A 32 14.74 -14.31 -5.57
N GLU A 33 15.91 -14.15 -6.19
CA GLU A 33 17.21 -14.11 -5.52
C GLU A 33 17.33 -12.94 -4.53
N LEU A 34 16.64 -11.84 -4.80
CA LEU A 34 16.62 -10.66 -3.93
C LEU A 34 15.39 -10.63 -3.01
N GLY A 35 14.46 -11.57 -3.14
CA GLY A 35 13.18 -11.56 -2.42
C GLY A 35 12.26 -10.39 -2.79
N ILE A 36 12.44 -9.73 -3.94
CA ILE A 36 11.66 -8.51 -4.30
C ILE A 36 10.57 -8.85 -5.32
N ARG A 37 9.32 -8.50 -4.99
CA ARG A 37 8.17 -8.63 -5.89
C ARG A 37 7.64 -7.26 -6.31
N TYR A 38 7.77 -6.97 -7.59
CA TYR A 38 7.21 -5.78 -8.23
C TYR A 38 5.80 -6.07 -8.75
N ARG A 39 4.81 -5.36 -8.21
CA ARG A 39 3.43 -5.40 -8.68
C ARG A 39 3.12 -4.19 -9.55
N LYS A 40 2.49 -4.43 -10.70
CA LYS A 40 2.07 -3.35 -11.60
C LYS A 40 0.83 -2.64 -11.07
N ILE A 41 0.88 -1.32 -11.03
CA ILE A 41 -0.27 -0.44 -10.77
C ILE A 41 -0.43 0.59 -11.90
N SER A 42 -1.64 1.13 -12.05
CA SER A 42 -1.88 2.26 -12.94
C SER A 42 -1.06 3.48 -12.52
N GLY A 43 -0.50 4.24 -13.47
CA GLY A 43 0.22 5.49 -13.16
C GLY A 43 -0.63 6.50 -12.39
N LYS A 44 -1.96 6.49 -12.61
CA LYS A 44 -2.92 7.32 -11.84
C LYS A 44 -2.99 6.96 -10.35
N LEU A 45 -2.51 5.78 -9.97
CA LEU A 45 -2.45 5.30 -8.58
C LEU A 45 -1.01 5.25 -8.03
N PHE A 46 -0.02 5.73 -8.78
CA PHE A 46 1.38 5.69 -8.36
C PHE A 46 1.77 6.99 -7.64
N PHE A 47 1.22 7.18 -6.44
CA PHE A 47 1.43 8.35 -5.59
C PHE A 47 1.42 7.94 -4.11
N GLY A 48 1.67 8.90 -3.20
CA GLY A 48 1.65 8.63 -1.75
C GLY A 48 2.90 7.90 -1.28
N TYR A 49 4.07 8.32 -1.75
CA TYR A 49 5.36 7.81 -1.34
C TYR A 49 6.20 8.93 -0.75
N GLU A 50 6.94 8.63 0.32
CA GLU A 50 7.88 9.54 0.96
C GLU A 50 9.28 8.93 0.93
N ARG A 51 10.30 9.78 0.94
CA ARG A 51 11.69 9.32 1.06
C ARG A 51 11.98 9.01 2.51
N LEU A 52 12.43 7.79 2.77
CA LEU A 52 12.88 7.36 4.09
C LEU A 52 14.38 7.09 4.00
N ALA A 53 15.15 7.83 4.81
CA ALA A 53 16.60 7.68 4.85
C ALA A 53 16.98 6.28 5.37
N ARG A 54 17.90 5.62 4.68
CA ARG A 54 18.45 4.33 5.08
C ARG A 54 19.94 4.29 4.82
N ALA A 55 20.72 4.30 5.91
CA ALA A 55 22.17 4.43 5.88
C ALA A 55 22.56 5.62 4.98
N ASN A 56 23.39 5.37 3.95
CA ASN A 56 23.88 6.40 3.02
C ASN A 56 22.98 6.60 1.79
N SER A 57 21.73 6.12 1.83
CA SER A 57 20.79 6.22 0.72
C SER A 57 19.37 6.52 1.21
N TYR A 58 18.41 6.55 0.30
CA TYR A 58 16.99 6.67 0.62
C TYR A 58 16.17 5.64 -0.16
N VAL A 59 15.03 5.29 0.41
CA VAL A 59 14.04 4.43 -0.24
C VAL A 59 12.71 5.17 -0.27
N PHE A 60 12.00 5.08 -1.39
CA PHE A 60 10.62 5.56 -1.46
C PHE A 60 9.69 4.55 -0.80
N VAL A 61 8.99 4.97 0.25
CA VAL A 61 8.11 4.13 1.06
C VAL A 61 6.70 4.71 1.03
N ALA A 62 5.71 3.89 0.68
CA ALA A 62 4.31 4.29 0.66
C ALA A 62 3.90 4.84 2.04
N THR A 63 3.07 5.88 2.09
CA THR A 63 2.45 6.31 3.37
C THR A 63 1.62 5.17 3.95
N PRO A 64 1.36 5.15 5.27
CA PRO A 64 0.55 4.10 5.89
C PRO A 64 -0.81 3.90 5.20
N GLU A 65 -1.50 5.00 4.88
CA GLU A 65 -2.80 4.97 4.21
C GLU A 65 -2.70 4.38 2.80
N LYS A 66 -1.67 4.80 2.05
CA LYS A 66 -1.41 4.28 0.70
C LYS A 66 -1.06 2.80 0.74
N ALA A 67 -0.24 2.37 1.68
CA ALA A 67 0.17 0.97 1.84
C ALA A 67 -1.04 0.07 2.13
N VAL A 68 -1.95 0.50 3.00
CA VAL A 68 -3.19 -0.21 3.32
C VAL A 68 -4.11 -0.32 2.10
N LEU A 69 -4.31 0.78 1.36
CA LEU A 69 -5.13 0.75 0.14
C LEU A 69 -4.52 -0.09 -0.98
N ASP A 70 -3.19 -0.08 -1.12
CA ASP A 70 -2.47 -0.95 -2.04
C ASP A 70 -2.68 -2.44 -1.68
N THR A 71 -2.64 -2.79 -0.39
CA THR A 71 -2.91 -4.16 0.08
C THR A 71 -4.29 -4.62 -0.37
N VAL A 72 -5.32 -3.80 -0.13
CA VAL A 72 -6.71 -4.11 -0.53
C VAL A 72 -6.85 -4.21 -2.06
N TYR A 73 -6.23 -3.28 -2.78
CA TYR A 73 -6.23 -3.23 -4.24
C TYR A 73 -5.65 -4.51 -4.86
N PHE A 74 -4.58 -5.03 -4.27
CA PHE A 74 -3.87 -6.20 -4.80
C PHE A 74 -4.39 -7.56 -4.36
N GLY A 75 -5.36 -7.63 -3.45
CA GLY A 75 -5.86 -8.93 -3.01
C GLY A 75 -5.90 -9.16 -1.53
N GLY A 76 -5.09 -8.42 -0.76
CA GLY A 76 -4.84 -8.69 0.64
C GLY A 76 -5.88 -8.09 1.58
N SER A 77 -5.81 -8.55 2.83
CA SER A 77 -6.45 -7.90 3.97
C SER A 77 -5.42 -7.04 4.69
N PRO A 78 -5.70 -5.76 4.99
CA PRO A 78 -4.87 -4.97 5.88
C PRO A 78 -4.76 -5.59 7.27
N ASP A 79 -3.62 -5.36 7.92
CA ASP A 79 -3.42 -5.77 9.31
C ASP A 79 -4.32 -4.93 10.24
N PRO A 80 -5.20 -5.57 11.05
CA PRO A 80 -6.09 -4.86 11.96
C PRO A 80 -5.37 -3.94 12.96
N SER A 81 -4.15 -4.30 13.39
CA SER A 81 -3.36 -3.53 14.36
C SER A 81 -2.97 -2.14 13.86
N VAL A 82 -2.87 -1.98 12.54
CA VAL A 82 -2.49 -0.72 11.89
C VAL A 82 -3.69 0.20 11.72
N LEU A 83 -4.91 -0.34 11.64
CA LEU A 83 -6.11 0.41 11.28
C LEU A 83 -6.48 1.55 12.24
N ASN A 84 -6.05 1.45 13.50
CA ASN A 84 -6.25 2.48 14.52
C ASN A 84 -5.23 3.62 14.45
N GLN A 85 -4.12 3.40 13.76
CA GLN A 85 -3.02 4.37 13.61
C GLN A 85 -3.13 5.16 12.30
N LEU A 86 -4.11 4.84 11.45
CA LEU A 86 -4.35 5.52 10.18
C LEU A 86 -5.14 6.82 10.38
N ASP A 87 -4.76 7.83 9.62
CA ASP A 87 -5.54 9.05 9.48
C ASP A 87 -6.75 8.82 8.56
N LYS A 88 -7.96 8.97 9.12
CA LYS A 88 -9.25 8.74 8.43
C LYS A 88 -9.49 9.75 7.31
N GLU A 89 -9.10 11.00 7.47
CA GLU A 89 -9.28 12.02 6.43
C GLU A 89 -8.32 11.74 5.27
N LYS A 90 -7.07 11.44 5.59
CA LYS A 90 -6.04 11.14 4.60
C LYS A 90 -6.34 9.88 3.80
N ILE A 91 -6.83 8.81 4.43
CA ILE A 91 -7.19 7.59 3.72
C ILE A 91 -8.39 7.79 2.78
N LEU A 92 -9.39 8.58 3.20
CA LEU A 92 -10.54 8.93 2.35
C LEU A 92 -10.08 9.72 1.13
N LYS A 93 -9.28 10.77 1.34
CA LYS A 93 -8.69 11.59 0.26
C LYS A 93 -7.90 10.76 -0.74
N ILE A 94 -7.05 9.84 -0.27
CA ILE A 94 -6.27 8.95 -1.14
C ILE A 94 -7.18 7.97 -1.89
N SER A 95 -8.25 7.49 -1.24
CA SER A 95 -9.17 6.51 -1.82
C SER A 95 -9.94 7.05 -3.03
N GLU A 96 -10.18 8.36 -3.12
CA GLU A 96 -10.86 9.01 -4.26
C GLU A 96 -10.19 8.66 -5.60
N ALA A 97 -8.86 8.63 -5.64
CA ALA A 97 -8.12 8.28 -6.85
C ALA A 97 -8.36 6.82 -7.28
N PHE A 98 -8.58 5.91 -6.32
CA PHE A 98 -8.95 4.52 -6.61
C PHE A 98 -10.39 4.43 -7.12
N LEU A 99 -11.32 5.16 -6.50
CA LEU A 99 -12.74 5.17 -6.86
C LEU A 99 -12.98 5.75 -8.26
N GLY A 100 -12.16 6.71 -8.69
CA GLY A 100 -12.22 7.30 -10.04
C GLY A 100 -11.86 6.34 -11.18
N LEU A 101 -11.35 5.14 -10.87
CA LEU A 101 -11.00 4.14 -11.87
C LEU A 101 -12.04 3.01 -11.92
N ARG A 102 -12.50 2.65 -13.11
CA ARG A 102 -13.45 1.54 -13.33
C ARG A 102 -12.69 0.23 -13.51
N SER A 103 -12.34 -0.45 -12.42
CA SER A 103 -11.71 -1.77 -12.45
C SER A 103 -12.26 -2.70 -11.35
N TYR A 104 -12.13 -4.01 -11.52
CA TYR A 104 -12.51 -4.95 -10.46
C TYR A 104 -11.73 -4.71 -9.15
N ARG A 105 -10.44 -4.39 -9.25
CA ARG A 105 -9.58 -4.12 -8.09
C ARG A 105 -10.02 -2.87 -7.32
N THR A 106 -10.48 -1.83 -8.01
CA THR A 106 -10.94 -0.60 -7.38
C THR A 106 -12.31 -0.77 -6.72
N LYS A 107 -13.17 -1.65 -7.26
CA LYS A 107 -14.39 -2.09 -6.55
C LYS A 107 -14.08 -2.74 -5.20
N ARG A 108 -12.97 -3.48 -5.08
CA ARG A 108 -12.53 -4.05 -3.79
C ARG A 108 -12.19 -2.96 -2.79
N VAL A 109 -11.43 -1.96 -3.23
CA VAL A 109 -11.07 -0.79 -2.41
C VAL A 109 -12.34 -0.05 -1.96
N ALA A 110 -13.29 0.18 -2.87
CA ALA A 110 -14.56 0.83 -2.55
C ALA A 110 -15.35 0.09 -1.46
N ARG A 111 -15.48 -1.24 -1.58
CA ARG A 111 -16.15 -2.06 -0.57
C ARG A 111 -15.44 -2.00 0.77
N TRP A 112 -14.11 -2.08 0.77
CA TRP A 112 -13.34 -2.01 2.00
C TRP A 112 -13.47 -0.65 2.70
N ILE A 113 -13.41 0.45 1.95
CA ILE A 113 -13.63 1.80 2.49
C ILE A 113 -15.01 1.91 3.13
N LYS A 114 -16.06 1.41 2.46
CA LYS A 114 -17.42 1.40 3.03
C LYS A 114 -17.44 0.68 4.39
N CYS A 115 -16.88 -0.53 4.47
CA CYS A 115 -16.78 -1.27 5.72
C CYS A 115 -15.91 -0.57 6.78
N TYR A 116 -14.83 0.09 6.39
CA TYR A 116 -13.92 0.78 7.30
C TYR A 116 -14.58 2.03 7.91
N VAL A 117 -15.35 2.76 7.10
CA VAL A 117 -16.09 3.94 7.54
C VAL A 117 -17.29 3.55 8.40
N GLU A 118 -18.01 2.47 8.07
CA GLU A 118 -19.18 2.01 8.85
C GLU A 118 -18.83 1.39 10.21
N LYS A 119 -17.61 0.90 10.39
CA LYS A 119 -17.15 0.26 11.64
C LYS A 119 -16.68 1.24 12.73
N LYS A 120 -16.68 2.55 12.47
CA LYS A 120 -16.25 3.61 13.40
C LYS A 120 -17.16 4.82 13.30
#